data_AF-A0A1I6FNN9-F1
#
_entry.id   AF-A0A1I6FNN9-F1
#
_cell.length_a   1.000
_cell.length_b   1.000
_cell.length_c   1.000
_cell.angle_alpha   90.00
_cell.angle_beta   90.00
_cell.angle_gamma   90.00
#
_symmetry.space_group_name_H-M   'P 1'
#
loop_
_entity.id
_entity.type
_entity.pdbx_description
1 polymer ?
#
loop_
_entity_poly.entity_id
_entity_poly.type
_entity_poly.pdbx_seq_one_letter_code
_entity_poly.pdbx_strand_id
1 'polypeptide(L)'
;MIEVTVNEFDLMFIELVRVGLSEETMELRERAIKNVKHDVVADRIDKLMRKLGPEWRSDPANSEFIQWVAMTAGQRTEAAFEFSETGKRYEAKNERKLNIAEQIGRKIFLSIKDEKFEGVQSRGGVLEQVREEAKAEKISGARDKDVIREVWNTYRGVVHLGMALEYCGNNPEQGLNVLHLVEEFRRCLSENCPRGTKVPYVDPEEQISFLYISKLWGPRFGNRGLTFDVD
;
A
#
# COMPACT_ATOMS: atom_id res chain seq x y z
N MET A 1 -4.79 6.28 -13.41
CA MET A 1 -4.52 5.11 -12.54
C MET A 1 -3.02 4.92 -12.48
N ILE A 2 -2.45 4.81 -11.29
CA ILE A 2 -0.99 4.64 -11.10
C ILE A 2 -0.67 3.17 -10.86
N GLU A 3 0.42 2.70 -11.45
CA GLU A 3 0.90 1.33 -11.31
C GLU A 3 2.17 1.31 -10.47
N VAL A 4 2.12 0.59 -9.34
CA VAL A 4 3.27 0.34 -8.47
C VAL A 4 3.76 -1.06 -8.75
N THR A 5 4.97 -1.17 -9.27
CA THR A 5 5.63 -2.44 -9.50
C THR A 5 6.14 -3.02 -8.19
N VAL A 6 5.84 -4.30 -7.95
CA VAL A 6 6.22 -5.05 -6.75
C VAL A 6 6.84 -6.39 -7.17
N ASN A 7 7.94 -6.78 -6.55
CA ASN A 7 8.50 -8.13 -6.68
C ASN A 7 8.55 -8.87 -5.33
N GLU A 8 9.15 -10.05 -5.32
CA GLU A 8 9.27 -10.91 -4.13
C GLU A 8 9.95 -10.22 -2.94
N PHE A 9 10.97 -9.39 -3.18
CA PHE A 9 11.64 -8.67 -2.10
C PHE A 9 10.80 -7.50 -1.61
N ASP A 10 10.19 -6.74 -2.52
CA ASP A 10 9.30 -5.63 -2.16
C ASP A 10 8.11 -6.11 -1.30
N LEU A 11 7.61 -7.32 -1.56
CA LEU A 11 6.55 -7.93 -0.76
C LEU A 11 6.91 -8.07 0.73
N MET A 12 8.19 -8.26 1.05
CA MET A 12 8.64 -8.30 2.46
C MET A 12 8.47 -6.95 3.17
N PHE A 13 8.31 -5.86 2.41
CA PHE A 13 8.19 -4.48 2.89
C PHE A 13 6.82 -3.88 2.56
N ILE A 14 5.84 -4.70 2.21
CA ILE A 14 4.53 -4.24 1.78
C ILE A 14 3.81 -3.40 2.86
N GLU A 15 4.11 -3.61 4.13
CA GLU A 15 3.62 -2.75 5.23
C GLU A 15 4.21 -1.35 5.19
N LEU A 16 5.49 -1.19 4.79
CA LEU A 16 6.09 0.13 4.58
C LEU A 16 5.50 0.84 3.36
N VAL A 17 5.14 0.08 2.33
CA VAL A 17 4.37 0.63 1.20
C VAL A 17 3.03 1.18 1.69
N ARG A 18 2.33 0.47 2.58
CA ARG A 18 1.10 0.99 3.22
C ARG A 18 1.36 2.27 4.02
N VAL A 19 2.48 2.38 4.73
CA VAL A 19 2.88 3.63 5.40
C VAL A 19 3.03 4.77 4.38
N GLY A 20 3.65 4.52 3.23
CA GLY A 20 3.77 5.50 2.14
C GLY A 20 2.42 5.93 1.55
N LEU A 21 1.44 5.01 1.45
CA LEU A 21 0.08 5.31 0.98
C LEU A 21 -0.69 6.27 1.91
N SER A 22 -0.23 6.43 3.15
CA SER A 22 -0.85 7.33 4.13
C SER A 22 -0.63 8.82 3.84
N GLU A 23 0.17 9.18 2.84
CA GLU A 23 0.32 10.57 2.43
C GLU A 23 -0.97 11.13 1.78
N GLU A 24 -1.16 12.44 1.90
CA GLU A 24 -2.43 13.09 1.56
C GLU A 24 -2.62 13.27 0.04
N THR A 25 -1.53 13.45 -0.72
CA THR A 25 -1.59 13.63 -2.19
C THR A 25 -0.94 12.47 -2.93
N MET A 26 -1.29 12.31 -4.20
CA MET A 26 -0.78 11.22 -5.01
C MET A 26 0.74 11.33 -5.24
N GLU A 27 1.23 12.55 -5.47
CA GLU A 27 2.67 12.82 -5.67
C GLU A 27 3.49 12.47 -4.42
N LEU A 28 2.95 12.73 -3.23
CA LEU A 28 3.60 12.37 -1.98
C LEU A 28 3.58 10.86 -1.75
N ARG A 29 2.50 10.17 -2.13
CA ARG A 29 2.43 8.69 -2.07
C ARG A 29 3.46 8.05 -2.98
N GLU A 30 3.53 8.48 -4.24
CA GLU A 30 4.52 7.99 -5.19
C GLU A 30 5.95 8.19 -4.65
N ARG A 31 6.25 9.39 -4.14
CA ARG A 31 7.56 9.67 -3.54
C ARG A 31 7.84 8.79 -2.32
N ALA A 32 6.87 8.61 -1.43
CA ALA A 32 7.04 7.75 -0.26
C ALA A 32 7.28 6.29 -0.65
N ILE A 33 6.53 5.76 -1.62
CA ILE A 33 6.72 4.41 -2.17
C ILE A 33 8.10 4.28 -2.83
N LYS A 34 8.53 5.31 -3.56
CA LYS A 34 9.86 5.39 -4.15
C LYS A 34 10.95 5.31 -3.06
N ASN A 35 10.74 5.99 -1.94
CA ASN A 35 11.67 5.97 -0.83
C ASN A 35 11.70 4.59 -0.12
N VAL A 36 10.55 3.90 0.00
CA VAL A 36 10.50 2.50 0.48
C VAL A 36 11.36 1.60 -0.38
N LYS A 37 11.31 1.73 -1.72
CA LYS A 37 12.15 0.92 -2.62
C LYS A 37 13.65 1.08 -2.33
N HIS A 38 14.10 2.26 -1.89
CA HIS A 38 15.49 2.47 -1.47
C HIS A 38 15.83 1.73 -0.17
N ASP A 39 14.88 1.62 0.78
CA ASP A 39 15.03 0.81 2.01
C ASP A 39 15.07 -0.70 1.70
N VAL A 40 14.26 -1.17 0.75
CA VAL A 40 14.32 -2.58 0.27
C VAL A 40 15.74 -2.92 -0.22
N VAL A 41 16.35 -2.01 -0.98
CA VAL A 41 17.73 -2.19 -1.45
C VAL A 41 18.74 -2.19 -0.30
N ALA A 42 18.57 -1.30 0.68
CA ALA A 42 19.46 -1.24 1.85
C ALA A 42 19.44 -2.56 2.65
N ASP A 43 18.25 -3.11 2.93
CA ASP A 43 18.12 -4.41 3.60
C ASP A 43 18.67 -5.57 2.75
N ARG A 44 18.49 -5.52 1.42
CA ARG A 44 19.11 -6.51 0.52
C ARG A 44 20.63 -6.51 0.63
N ILE A 45 21.26 -5.33 0.68
CA ILE A 45 22.72 -5.20 0.88
C ILE A 45 23.13 -5.84 2.21
N ASP A 46 22.40 -5.54 3.29
CA ASP A 46 22.68 -6.11 4.61
C ASP A 46 22.53 -7.63 4.62
N LYS A 47 21.45 -8.18 4.04
CA LYS A 47 21.25 -9.63 3.88
C LYS A 47 22.36 -10.30 3.06
N LEU A 48 22.85 -9.66 2.00
CA LEU A 48 23.97 -10.17 1.20
C LEU A 48 25.26 -10.17 2.02
N MET A 49 25.56 -9.08 2.72
CA MET A 49 26.73 -8.98 3.62
C MET A 49 26.70 -10.04 4.72
N ARG A 50 25.55 -10.26 5.37
CA ARG A 50 25.41 -11.25 6.45
C ARG A 50 25.54 -12.69 5.95
N LYS A 51 24.97 -13.02 4.78
CA LYS A 51 24.92 -14.40 4.27
C LYS A 51 26.17 -14.83 3.51
N LEU A 52 26.77 -13.92 2.75
CA LEU A 52 27.87 -14.22 1.82
C LEU A 52 29.18 -13.54 2.23
N GLY A 53 29.17 -12.67 3.25
CA GLY A 53 30.35 -11.90 3.63
C GLY A 53 30.73 -10.85 2.58
N PRO A 54 31.88 -10.17 2.72
CA PRO A 54 32.28 -9.09 1.81
C PRO A 54 32.49 -9.53 0.35
N GLU A 55 32.63 -10.84 0.10
CA GLU A 55 32.95 -11.45 -1.19
C GLU A 55 31.81 -11.38 -2.22
N TRP A 56 30.55 -11.19 -1.78
CA TRP A 56 29.43 -11.03 -2.74
C TRP A 56 29.66 -9.86 -3.71
N ARG A 57 30.48 -8.88 -3.30
CA ARG A 57 30.87 -7.72 -4.11
C ARG A 57 31.79 -8.08 -5.28
N SER A 58 32.46 -9.23 -5.21
CA SER A 58 33.38 -9.69 -6.25
C SER A 58 32.73 -10.65 -7.24
N ASP A 59 31.49 -11.07 -6.99
CA ASP A 59 30.71 -11.89 -7.91
C ASP A 59 30.31 -11.07 -9.16
N PRO A 60 30.74 -11.47 -10.38
CA PRO A 60 30.35 -10.79 -11.62
C PRO A 60 28.84 -10.62 -11.79
N ALA A 61 28.03 -11.53 -11.24
CA ALA A 61 26.58 -11.46 -11.28
C ALA A 61 25.99 -10.26 -10.51
N ASN A 62 26.75 -9.68 -9.57
CA ASN A 62 26.36 -8.52 -8.78
C ASN A 62 26.95 -7.20 -9.30
N SER A 63 27.76 -7.22 -10.37
CA SER A 63 28.51 -6.05 -10.85
C SER A 63 27.61 -4.83 -11.12
N GLU A 64 26.50 -5.02 -11.86
CA GLU A 64 25.52 -3.97 -12.15
C GLU A 64 24.85 -3.44 -10.86
N PHE A 65 24.49 -4.34 -9.95
CA PHE A 65 23.91 -3.97 -8.66
C PHE A 65 24.87 -3.11 -7.84
N ILE A 66 26.14 -3.50 -7.77
CA ILE A 66 27.16 -2.77 -7.00
C ILE A 66 27.41 -1.40 -7.60
N GLN A 67 27.50 -1.31 -8.93
CA GLN A 67 27.64 -0.04 -9.64
C GLN A 67 26.46 0.86 -9.32
N TRP A 68 25.23 0.35 -9.44
CA TRP A 68 24.03 1.10 -9.07
C TRP A 68 24.08 1.56 -7.61
N VAL A 69 24.42 0.65 -6.69
CA VAL A 69 24.52 0.92 -5.25
C VAL A 69 25.53 2.02 -4.93
N ALA A 70 26.63 2.08 -5.66
CA ALA A 70 27.64 3.12 -5.52
C ALA A 70 27.14 4.47 -6.09
N MET A 71 26.49 4.46 -7.25
CA MET A 71 25.99 5.68 -7.90
C MET A 71 24.81 6.32 -7.16
N THR A 72 23.95 5.53 -6.51
CA THR A 72 22.73 6.01 -5.83
C THR A 72 22.88 6.18 -4.32
N ALA A 73 24.10 6.09 -3.77
CA ALA A 73 24.33 6.16 -2.33
C ALA A 73 23.79 7.46 -1.68
N GLY A 74 23.97 8.61 -2.36
CA GLY A 74 23.42 9.89 -1.92
C GLY A 74 21.90 9.89 -1.92
N GLN A 75 21.29 9.47 -3.04
CA GLN A 75 19.84 9.37 -3.20
C GLN A 75 19.20 8.44 -2.15
N ARG A 76 19.83 7.30 -1.84
CA ARG A 76 19.34 6.42 -0.78
C ARG A 76 19.38 7.05 0.61
N THR A 77 20.41 7.84 0.90
CA THR A 77 20.53 8.51 2.20
C THR A 77 19.42 9.55 2.35
N GLU A 78 19.15 10.30 1.29
CA GLU A 78 18.04 11.26 1.24
C GLU A 78 16.68 10.56 1.34
N ALA A 79 16.46 9.48 0.57
CA ALA A 79 15.24 8.68 0.61
C ALA A 79 14.94 8.12 2.01
N ALA A 80 15.96 7.59 2.71
CA ALA A 80 15.81 7.09 4.07
C ALA A 80 15.40 8.21 5.05
N PHE A 81 15.99 9.40 4.91
CA PHE A 81 15.60 10.57 5.71
C PHE A 81 14.16 11.01 5.42
N GLU A 82 13.80 11.16 4.14
CA GLU A 82 12.46 11.53 3.73
C GLU A 82 11.40 10.51 4.19
N PHE A 83 11.70 9.22 4.08
CA PHE A 83 10.78 8.16 4.52
C PHE A 83 10.62 8.14 6.04
N SER A 84 11.68 8.43 6.80
CA SER A 84 11.57 8.66 8.25
C SER A 84 10.59 9.80 8.57
N GLU A 85 10.59 10.88 7.80
CA GLU A 85 9.61 11.96 7.98
C GLU A 85 8.18 11.53 7.61
N THR A 86 8.01 10.68 6.59
CA THR A 86 6.72 10.03 6.29
C THR A 86 6.26 9.15 7.46
N GLY A 87 7.15 8.34 8.04
CA GLY A 87 6.88 7.51 9.21
C GLY A 87 6.40 8.34 10.41
N LYS A 88 7.06 9.46 10.70
CA LYS A 88 6.62 10.38 11.77
C LYS A 88 5.22 10.94 11.52
N ARG A 89 4.89 11.32 10.29
CA ARG A 89 3.53 11.79 9.93
C ARG A 89 2.50 10.67 10.02
N TYR A 90 2.87 9.46 9.64
CA TYR A 90 2.06 8.25 9.78
C TYR A 90 1.66 8.05 11.24
N GLU A 91 2.64 7.93 12.14
CA GLU A 91 2.40 7.70 13.57
C GLU A 91 1.64 8.85 14.23
N ALA A 92 1.96 10.10 13.87
CA ALA A 92 1.34 11.26 14.51
C ALA A 92 -0.14 11.43 14.16
N LYS A 93 -0.54 11.15 12.91
CA LYS A 93 -1.92 11.39 12.46
C LYS A 93 -2.41 10.51 11.31
N ASN A 94 -1.57 10.17 10.33
CA ASN A 94 -2.09 9.61 9.08
C ASN A 94 -2.49 8.14 9.22
N GLU A 95 -1.88 7.37 10.13
CA GLU A 95 -2.29 6.01 10.46
C GLU A 95 -3.79 5.95 10.77
N ARG A 96 -4.23 6.82 11.69
CA ARG A 96 -5.62 6.86 12.11
C ARG A 96 -6.56 7.19 10.95
N LYS A 97 -6.20 8.19 10.13
CA LYS A 97 -6.99 8.57 8.96
C LYS A 97 -7.09 7.41 7.98
N LEU A 98 -5.97 6.75 7.69
CA LEU A 98 -5.92 5.61 6.78
C LEU A 98 -6.76 4.43 7.31
N ASN A 99 -6.64 4.08 8.59
CA ASN A 99 -7.45 3.02 9.23
C ASN A 99 -8.96 3.31 9.12
N ILE A 100 -9.38 4.57 9.31
CA ILE A 100 -10.79 4.96 9.14
C ILE A 100 -11.23 4.76 7.69
N ALA A 101 -10.41 5.16 6.72
CA ALA A 101 -10.71 4.97 5.30
C ALA A 101 -10.81 3.48 4.92
N GLU A 102 -9.91 2.66 5.45
CA GLU A 102 -9.92 1.20 5.24
C GLU A 102 -11.16 0.55 5.85
N GLN A 103 -11.62 0.99 7.02
CA GLN A 103 -12.89 0.54 7.61
C GLN A 103 -14.09 0.89 6.73
N ILE A 104 -14.10 2.09 6.12
CA ILE A 104 -15.14 2.48 5.15
C ILE A 104 -15.09 1.55 3.92
N GLY A 105 -13.89 1.31 3.38
CA GLY A 105 -13.68 0.39 2.26
C GLY A 105 -14.18 -1.03 2.54
N ARG A 106 -13.90 -1.56 3.75
CA ARG A 106 -14.42 -2.87 4.19
C ARG A 106 -15.93 -2.91 4.26
N LYS A 107 -16.57 -1.87 4.82
CA LYS A 107 -18.04 -1.82 4.86
C LYS A 107 -18.66 -1.79 3.47
N ILE A 108 -18.06 -1.04 2.54
CA ILE A 108 -18.50 -1.05 1.14
C ILE A 108 -18.36 -2.46 0.56
N PHE A 109 -17.21 -3.10 0.75
CA PHE A 109 -16.97 -4.46 0.27
C PHE A 109 -17.99 -5.45 0.82
N LEU A 110 -18.25 -5.43 2.14
CA LEU A 110 -19.27 -6.27 2.78
C LEU A 110 -20.67 -5.97 2.24
N SER A 111 -21.00 -4.69 2.04
CA SER A 111 -22.29 -4.27 1.45
C SER A 111 -22.49 -4.80 0.03
N ILE A 112 -21.42 -4.90 -0.77
CA ILE A 112 -21.44 -5.49 -2.11
C ILE A 112 -21.61 -7.01 -2.01
N LYS A 113 -20.84 -7.69 -1.15
CA LYS A 113 -20.95 -9.15 -0.95
C LYS A 113 -22.33 -9.57 -0.41
N ASP A 114 -22.97 -8.70 0.38
CA ASP A 114 -24.35 -8.88 0.88
C ASP A 114 -25.44 -8.44 -0.12
N GLU A 115 -25.08 -8.03 -1.34
CA GLU A 115 -26.00 -7.52 -2.39
C GLU A 115 -26.84 -6.30 -1.96
N LYS A 116 -26.39 -5.56 -0.94
CA LYS A 116 -27.06 -4.36 -0.43
C LYS A 116 -26.73 -3.13 -1.28
N PHE A 117 -25.46 -2.98 -1.67
CA PHE A 117 -24.95 -1.83 -2.44
C PHE A 117 -25.30 -0.48 -1.79
N GLU A 118 -25.00 -0.34 -0.49
CA GLU A 118 -25.35 0.84 0.28
C GLU A 118 -24.67 2.12 -0.24
N GLY A 119 -25.39 3.25 -0.15
CA GLY A 119 -24.81 4.55 -0.44
C GLY A 119 -23.74 4.94 0.56
N VAL A 120 -22.66 5.55 0.09
CA VAL A 120 -21.57 6.01 0.98
C VAL A 120 -22.04 7.15 1.87
N GLN A 121 -22.58 8.21 1.25
CA GLN A 121 -22.97 9.46 1.94
C GLN A 121 -24.48 9.60 2.20
N SER A 122 -25.29 8.59 1.85
CA SER A 122 -26.74 8.61 2.08
C SER A 122 -27.07 8.50 3.57
N ARG A 123 -28.30 8.88 3.93
CA ARG A 123 -28.82 8.61 5.29
C ARG A 123 -28.85 7.10 5.55
N GLY A 124 -28.33 6.67 6.70
CA GLY A 124 -28.10 5.26 7.03
C GLY A 124 -26.99 4.58 6.21
N GLY A 125 -26.29 5.35 5.37
CA GLY A 125 -25.22 4.87 4.50
C GLY A 125 -23.92 4.59 5.25
N VAL A 126 -22.90 4.16 4.50
CA VAL A 126 -21.64 3.66 5.06
C VAL A 126 -20.97 4.66 6.02
N LEU A 127 -20.89 5.94 5.65
CA LEU A 127 -20.24 6.94 6.52
C LEU A 127 -20.99 7.15 7.84
N GLU A 128 -22.32 7.05 7.83
CA GLU A 128 -23.12 7.16 9.05
C GLU A 128 -22.91 5.93 9.93
N GLN A 129 -22.84 4.73 9.35
CA GLN A 129 -22.55 3.49 10.09
C GLN A 129 -21.18 3.54 10.76
N VAL A 130 -20.11 3.92 10.04
CA VAL A 130 -18.76 4.07 10.62
C VAL A 130 -18.76 5.09 11.75
N ARG A 131 -19.47 6.20 11.58
CA ARG A 131 -19.60 7.23 12.62
C ARG A 131 -20.26 6.71 13.88
N GLU A 132 -21.36 5.97 13.76
CA GLU A 132 -22.08 5.45 14.92
C GLU A 132 -21.26 4.36 15.64
N GLU A 133 -20.54 3.51 14.90
CA GLU A 133 -19.57 2.55 15.48
C GLU A 133 -18.46 3.28 16.25
N ALA A 134 -17.85 4.29 15.64
CA ALA A 134 -16.80 5.09 16.27
C ALA A 134 -17.28 5.83 17.53
N LYS A 135 -18.55 6.24 17.59
CA LYS A 135 -19.13 6.81 18.82
C LYS A 135 -19.31 5.74 19.89
N ALA A 136 -19.82 4.58 19.54
CA ALA A 136 -20.02 3.46 20.46
C ALA A 136 -18.68 2.99 21.08
N GLU A 137 -17.65 2.88 20.25
CA GLU A 137 -16.30 2.44 20.64
C GLU A 137 -15.41 3.57 21.18
N LYS A 138 -15.94 4.80 21.22
CA LYS A 138 -15.21 5.99 21.66
C LYS A 138 -13.93 6.27 20.85
N ILE A 139 -13.89 5.93 19.57
CA ILE A 139 -12.78 6.27 18.66
C ILE A 139 -12.79 7.79 18.38
N SER A 140 -11.65 8.46 18.55
CA SER A 140 -11.52 9.90 18.24
C SER A 140 -11.16 10.11 16.76
N GLY A 141 -11.62 11.21 16.15
CA GLY A 141 -11.38 11.50 14.73
C GLY A 141 -12.34 10.81 13.75
N ALA A 142 -13.18 9.88 14.22
CA ALA A 142 -14.20 9.19 13.41
C ALA A 142 -15.64 9.44 13.88
N ARG A 143 -15.89 10.44 14.74
CA ARG A 143 -17.25 10.78 15.24
C ARG A 143 -17.91 11.94 14.50
N ASP A 144 -17.10 12.71 13.78
CA ASP A 144 -17.52 13.86 13.01
C ASP A 144 -17.74 13.44 11.55
N LYS A 145 -18.91 13.78 11.00
CA LYS A 145 -19.30 13.38 9.64
C LYS A 145 -18.42 14.04 8.58
N ASP A 146 -18.04 15.29 8.78
CA ASP A 146 -17.25 16.04 7.81
C ASP A 146 -15.81 15.54 7.81
N VAL A 147 -15.26 15.20 8.98
CA VAL A 147 -13.94 14.56 9.09
C VAL A 147 -13.90 13.20 8.38
N ILE A 148 -14.91 12.34 8.61
CA ILE A 148 -14.97 11.03 7.94
C ILE A 148 -15.10 11.20 6.42
N ARG A 149 -15.90 12.17 5.97
CA ARG A 149 -16.05 12.46 4.54
C ARG A 149 -14.73 12.93 3.92
N GLU A 150 -14.01 13.82 4.60
CA GLU A 150 -12.69 14.28 4.17
C GLU A 150 -11.71 13.11 4.08
N VAL A 151 -11.61 12.30 5.13
CA VAL A 151 -10.77 11.10 5.17
C VAL A 151 -11.08 10.14 4.02
N TRP A 152 -12.35 9.82 3.79
CA TRP A 152 -12.73 8.97 2.65
C TRP A 152 -12.28 9.57 1.33
N ASN A 153 -12.56 10.85 1.09
CA ASN A 153 -12.17 11.51 -0.16
C ASN A 153 -10.65 11.52 -0.38
N THR A 154 -9.86 11.68 0.69
CA THR A 154 -8.41 11.66 0.59
C THR A 154 -7.87 10.26 0.27
N TYR A 155 -8.37 9.21 0.93
CA TYR A 155 -7.71 7.89 0.95
C TYR A 155 -8.43 6.78 0.16
N ARG A 156 -9.65 6.99 -0.35
CA ARG A 156 -10.44 5.94 -1.04
C ARG A 156 -9.70 5.22 -2.17
N GLY A 157 -8.79 5.92 -2.85
CA GLY A 157 -7.97 5.36 -3.93
C GLY A 157 -6.95 4.31 -3.48
N VAL A 158 -6.64 4.22 -2.18
CA VAL A 158 -5.50 3.44 -1.66
C VAL A 158 -5.86 2.47 -0.52
N VAL A 159 -7.14 2.35 -0.16
CA VAL A 159 -7.57 1.52 0.98
C VAL A 159 -7.37 0.01 0.77
N HIS A 160 -7.33 -0.43 -0.48
CA HIS A 160 -7.35 -1.85 -0.83
C HIS A 160 -6.12 -2.61 -0.31
N LEU A 161 -4.97 -1.95 -0.14
CA LEU A 161 -3.77 -2.58 0.43
C LEU A 161 -3.96 -2.92 1.90
N GLY A 162 -4.39 -1.96 2.72
CA GLY A 162 -4.65 -2.23 4.13
C GLY A 162 -5.81 -3.19 4.36
N MET A 163 -6.84 -3.13 3.52
CA MET A 163 -7.91 -4.14 3.53
C MET A 163 -7.37 -5.55 3.32
N ALA A 164 -6.48 -5.75 2.33
CA ALA A 164 -5.87 -7.05 2.03
C ALA A 164 -4.94 -7.53 3.14
N LEU A 165 -4.11 -6.63 3.70
CA LEU A 165 -3.22 -6.95 4.81
C LEU A 165 -3.99 -7.39 6.06
N GLU A 166 -5.05 -6.66 6.41
CA GLU A 166 -5.92 -7.02 7.55
C GLU A 166 -6.62 -8.35 7.30
N TYR A 167 -7.12 -8.59 6.08
CA TYR A 167 -7.76 -9.88 5.75
C TYR A 167 -6.78 -11.05 5.88
N CYS A 168 -5.56 -10.93 5.35
CA CYS A 168 -4.51 -11.93 5.52
C CYS A 168 -4.12 -12.12 7.00
N GLY A 169 -3.98 -11.03 7.75
CA GLY A 169 -3.62 -11.06 9.17
C GLY A 169 -4.67 -11.74 10.04
N ASN A 170 -5.95 -11.61 9.67
CA ASN A 170 -7.07 -12.28 10.34
C ASN A 170 -7.27 -13.74 9.91
N ASN A 171 -6.64 -14.18 8.81
CA ASN A 171 -6.79 -15.53 8.24
C ASN A 171 -5.43 -16.14 7.82
N PRO A 172 -4.43 -16.22 8.73
CA PRO A 172 -3.06 -16.60 8.36
C PRO A 172 -2.95 -18.03 7.81
N GLU A 173 -3.83 -18.94 8.21
CA GLU A 173 -3.85 -20.34 7.79
C GLU A 173 -4.27 -20.55 6.32
N GLN A 174 -4.90 -19.56 5.69
CA GLN A 174 -5.39 -19.68 4.32
C GLN A 174 -4.30 -19.47 3.26
N GLY A 175 -3.13 -18.97 3.65
CA GLY A 175 -1.99 -18.79 2.74
C GLY A 175 -2.30 -17.90 1.52
N LEU A 176 -3.19 -16.91 1.70
CA LEU A 176 -3.66 -16.07 0.61
C LEU A 176 -2.57 -15.13 0.11
N ASN A 177 -2.54 -14.93 -1.22
CA ASN A 177 -1.64 -13.95 -1.83
C ASN A 177 -2.21 -12.54 -1.64
N VAL A 178 -1.47 -11.70 -0.91
CA VAL A 178 -1.89 -10.33 -0.61
C VAL A 178 -2.15 -9.50 -1.88
N LEU A 179 -1.34 -9.63 -2.94
CA LEU A 179 -1.54 -8.87 -4.18
C LEU A 179 -2.81 -9.29 -4.93
N HIS A 180 -3.18 -10.56 -4.85
CA HIS A 180 -4.45 -11.02 -5.43
C HIS A 180 -5.65 -10.40 -4.69
N LEU A 181 -5.62 -10.38 -3.35
CA LEU A 181 -6.67 -9.75 -2.55
C LEU A 181 -6.74 -8.24 -2.76
N VAL A 182 -5.58 -7.59 -2.87
CA VAL A 182 -5.47 -6.17 -3.21
C VAL A 182 -6.21 -5.87 -4.51
N GLU A 183 -5.95 -6.65 -5.55
CA GLU A 183 -6.61 -6.45 -6.83
C GLU A 183 -8.11 -6.78 -6.76
N GLU A 184 -8.52 -7.83 -6.04
CA GLU A 184 -9.94 -8.13 -5.82
C GLU A 184 -10.65 -6.94 -5.16
N PHE A 185 -10.09 -6.39 -4.08
CA PHE A 185 -10.68 -5.26 -3.37
C PHE A 185 -10.68 -3.99 -4.21
N ARG A 186 -9.60 -3.72 -4.94
CA ARG A 186 -9.51 -2.58 -5.87
C ARG A 186 -10.63 -2.63 -6.91
N ARG A 187 -10.78 -3.77 -7.60
CA ARG A 187 -11.82 -4.00 -8.62
C ARG A 187 -13.22 -3.97 -8.03
N CYS A 188 -13.42 -4.56 -6.85
CA CYS A 188 -14.71 -4.52 -6.17
C CYS A 188 -15.20 -3.07 -5.95
N LEU A 189 -14.29 -2.18 -5.55
CA LEU A 189 -14.61 -0.76 -5.33
C LEU A 189 -14.82 0.04 -6.63
N SER A 190 -14.17 -0.33 -7.73
CA SER A 190 -14.24 0.42 -9.00
C SER A 190 -15.22 -0.14 -10.03
N GLU A 191 -15.62 -1.40 -9.91
CA GLU A 191 -16.56 -2.06 -10.83
C GLU A 191 -18.00 -2.05 -10.28
N ASN A 192 -18.22 -1.69 -9.00
CA ASN A 192 -19.53 -1.64 -8.38
C ASN A 192 -19.96 -0.21 -8.02
N CYS A 193 -21.27 0.04 -8.07
CA CYS A 193 -21.88 1.33 -7.78
C CYS A 193 -22.87 1.21 -6.61
N PRO A 194 -23.05 2.26 -5.80
CA PRO A 194 -24.19 2.37 -4.91
C PRO A 194 -25.53 2.16 -5.62
N ARG A 195 -26.50 1.62 -4.90
CA ARG A 195 -27.85 1.38 -5.42
C ARG A 195 -28.46 2.66 -6.00
N GLY A 196 -28.93 2.57 -7.24
CA GLY A 196 -29.56 3.69 -7.94
C GLY A 196 -28.59 4.70 -8.54
N THR A 197 -27.27 4.45 -8.50
CA THR A 197 -26.26 5.27 -9.18
C THR A 197 -25.57 4.47 -10.28
N LYS A 198 -24.80 5.18 -11.12
CA LYS A 198 -23.91 4.60 -12.15
C LYS A 198 -22.44 4.97 -11.92
N VAL A 199 -22.16 5.62 -10.79
CA VAL A 199 -20.83 6.09 -10.43
C VAL A 199 -20.26 5.08 -9.45
N PRO A 200 -19.06 4.52 -9.71
CA PRO A 200 -18.49 3.52 -8.83
C PRO A 200 -18.18 4.09 -7.45
N TYR A 201 -17.97 3.21 -6.47
CA TYR A 201 -17.57 3.64 -5.12
C TYR A 201 -16.25 4.40 -5.12
N VAL A 202 -15.33 4.02 -6.01
CA VAL A 202 -14.04 4.69 -6.24
C VAL A 202 -13.78 4.72 -7.73
N ASP A 203 -13.38 5.88 -8.27
CA ASP A 203 -12.98 6.01 -9.67
C ASP A 203 -11.70 5.18 -9.93
N PRO A 204 -11.66 4.31 -10.95
CA PRO A 204 -10.44 3.59 -11.34
C PRO A 204 -9.21 4.49 -11.49
N GLU A 205 -9.39 5.73 -11.97
CA GLU A 205 -8.28 6.65 -12.21
C GLU A 205 -7.64 7.19 -10.93
N GLU A 206 -8.40 7.23 -9.83
CA GLU A 206 -7.94 7.62 -8.50
C GLU A 206 -7.25 6.47 -7.73
N GLN A 207 -7.31 5.25 -8.26
CA GLN A 207 -6.75 4.07 -7.61
C GLN A 207 -5.29 3.83 -8.00
N ILE A 208 -4.59 3.17 -7.08
CA ILE A 208 -3.28 2.56 -7.32
C ILE A 208 -3.49 1.07 -7.62
N SER A 209 -2.74 0.54 -8.59
CA SER A 209 -2.67 -0.88 -8.91
C SER A 209 -1.28 -1.40 -8.56
N PHE A 210 -1.22 -2.58 -7.92
CA PHE A 210 0.04 -3.22 -7.57
C PHE A 210 0.34 -4.35 -8.56
N LEU A 211 1.35 -4.14 -9.41
CA LEU A 211 1.72 -5.11 -10.44
C LEU A 211 2.87 -5.97 -9.98
N TYR A 212 2.63 -7.27 -9.86
CA TYR A 212 3.71 -8.22 -9.64
C TYR A 212 4.59 -8.31 -10.90
N ILE A 213 5.85 -7.90 -10.79
CA ILE A 213 6.82 -8.04 -11.87
C ILE A 213 7.82 -9.15 -11.56
N SER A 214 7.75 -10.21 -12.35
CA SER A 214 8.71 -11.33 -12.31
C SER A 214 9.83 -11.15 -13.34
N LYS A 215 10.16 -9.92 -13.77
CA LYS A 215 11.27 -9.68 -14.73
C LYS A 215 12.61 -10.05 -14.09
N LEU A 216 12.89 -11.35 -14.10
CA LEU A 216 14.10 -12.00 -13.67
C LEU A 216 14.88 -12.39 -14.92
N TRP A 217 16.16 -12.04 -14.99
CA TRP A 217 17.09 -12.55 -16.01
C TRP A 217 18.22 -13.35 -15.33
N GLY A 218 18.51 -14.57 -15.83
CA GLY A 218 19.64 -15.43 -15.45
C GLY A 218 19.31 -16.77 -14.74
N PRO A 219 20.12 -17.84 -14.91
CA PRO A 219 19.70 -19.14 -15.50
C PRO A 219 18.81 -20.08 -14.68
N ARG A 220 18.38 -19.68 -13.47
CA ARG A 220 17.31 -20.27 -12.61
C ARG A 220 17.53 -19.79 -11.15
N PHE A 221 17.33 -18.51 -10.83
CA PHE A 221 17.39 -17.96 -9.44
C PHE A 221 18.78 -17.59 -8.88
N GLY A 222 19.71 -17.14 -9.74
CA GLY A 222 21.03 -16.62 -9.35
C GLY A 222 21.11 -15.09 -9.14
N ASN A 223 20.02 -14.34 -9.26
CA ASN A 223 19.98 -12.91 -8.93
C ASN A 223 18.67 -12.55 -8.25
N ARG A 224 18.78 -12.04 -7.03
CA ARG A 224 17.71 -11.82 -6.05
C ARG A 224 16.83 -10.59 -6.38
N GLY A 225 16.08 -10.68 -7.47
CA GLY A 225 14.75 -10.07 -7.62
C GLY A 225 14.57 -8.60 -7.25
N LEU A 226 15.29 -7.69 -7.89
CA LEU A 226 14.86 -6.30 -8.08
C LEU A 226 15.31 -5.88 -9.47
N THR A 227 14.49 -5.14 -10.23
CA THR A 227 15.04 -4.19 -11.20
C THR A 227 15.86 -3.19 -10.39
N PHE A 228 17.11 -2.92 -10.79
CA PHE A 228 17.95 -1.96 -10.07
C PHE A 228 17.35 -0.55 -10.13
N ASP A 229 16.52 -0.30 -11.13
CA ASP A 229 15.85 0.97 -11.31
C ASP A 229 14.72 1.13 -10.31
N VAL A 230 14.80 2.22 -9.56
CA VAL A 230 13.69 2.77 -8.82
C VAL A 230 12.91 3.61 -9.83
N ASP A 231 12.07 2.94 -10.63
CA ASP A 231 10.98 3.60 -11.35
C ASP A 231 10.04 4.23 -10.31
#